data_AF-A0A6A9SFK8-F1
#
_entry.id   AF-A0A6A9SFK8-F1
#
_cell.length_a   1.000
_cell.length_b   1.000
_cell.length_c   1.000
_cell.angle_alpha   90.00
_cell.angle_beta   90.00
_cell.angle_gamma   90.00
#
_symmetry.space_group_name_H-M   'P 1'
#
loop_
_entity.id
_entity.type
_entity.pdbx_description
1 polymer ?
#
loop_
_entity_poly.entity_id
_entity_poly.type
_entity_poly.pdbx_seq_one_letter_code
_entity_poly.pdbx_strand_id
1 'polypeptide(L)'
;MTTVTVSYPSDVGDWAREQLRTDHVRAYLKRSNDRASEGDAWPVAVNEGCGVTSDDVPLRVEAVDGDPVLDETAELRFVEREN
;
A
#
# COMPACT_ATOMS: atom_id res chain seq x y z
N MET A 1 -15.45 -8.44 -7.54
CA MET A 1 -14.62 -8.21 -6.35
C MET A 1 -13.22 -7.97 -6.89
N THR A 2 -12.69 -6.78 -6.62
CA THR A 2 -11.37 -6.36 -7.13
C THR A 2 -10.31 -6.76 -6.14
N THR A 3 -9.21 -7.35 -6.61
CA THR A 3 -8.06 -7.66 -5.78
C THR A 3 -6.82 -7.00 -6.38
N VAL A 4 -6.14 -6.19 -5.60
CA VAL A 4 -4.92 -5.50 -6.01
C VAL A 4 -3.76 -6.01 -5.18
N THR A 5 -2.76 -6.56 -5.85
CA THR A 5 -1.52 -7.00 -5.21
C THR A 5 -0.53 -5.86 -5.22
N VAL A 6 -0.08 -5.46 -4.04
CA VAL A 6 0.84 -4.35 -3.81
C VAL A 6 2.10 -4.87 -3.13
N SER A 7 3.26 -4.65 -3.74
CA SER A 7 4.54 -4.98 -3.15
C SER A 7 5.11 -3.82 -2.32
N TYR A 8 5.77 -4.15 -1.21
CA TYR A 8 6.60 -3.22 -0.43
C TYR A 8 8.02 -3.77 -0.30
N PRO A 9 9.07 -2.93 -0.30
CA PRO A 9 10.44 -3.40 -0.14
C PRO A 9 10.63 -4.12 1.20
N SER A 10 11.44 -5.18 1.23
CA SER A 10 11.80 -5.88 2.47
C SER A 10 12.61 -5.02 3.45
N ASP A 11 13.22 -3.94 2.97
CA ASP A 11 14.00 -2.99 3.78
C ASP A 11 13.12 -1.97 4.55
N VAL A 12 11.79 -2.04 4.41
CA VAL A 12 10.90 -1.18 5.21
C VAL A 12 11.01 -1.57 6.67
N GLY A 13 11.12 -0.58 7.55
CA GLY A 13 11.13 -0.83 9.00
C GLY A 13 9.89 -1.58 9.47
N ASP A 14 10.03 -2.38 10.53
CA ASP A 14 8.95 -3.21 11.10
C ASP A 14 7.68 -2.40 11.42
N TRP A 15 7.84 -1.15 11.88
CA TRP A 15 6.72 -0.26 12.13
C TRP A 15 5.89 0.00 10.87
N ALA A 16 6.54 0.38 9.77
CA ALA A 16 5.86 0.66 8.52
C ALA A 16 5.16 -0.59 7.97
N ARG A 17 5.82 -1.75 8.11
CA ARG A 17 5.22 -3.04 7.79
C ARG A 17 3.95 -3.32 8.60
N GLU A 18 3.97 -3.05 9.90
CA GLU A 18 2.81 -3.25 10.76
C GLU A 18 1.67 -2.28 10.38
N GLN A 19 2.01 -1.04 10.03
CA GLN A 19 1.02 -0.05 9.61
C GLN A 19 0.34 -0.40 8.29
N LEU A 20 1.07 -0.96 7.31
CA LEU A 20 0.49 -1.47 6.06
C LEU A 20 -0.56 -2.58 6.29
N ARG A 21 -0.47 -3.29 7.42
CA ARG A 21 -1.46 -4.32 7.80
C ARG A 21 -2.74 -3.72 8.41
N THR A 22 -2.74 -2.44 8.80
CA THR A 22 -3.90 -1.78 9.40
C THR A 22 -4.93 -1.36 8.35
N ASP A 23 -6.21 -1.41 8.72
CA ASP A 23 -7.30 -1.01 7.82
C ASP A 23 -7.28 0.49 7.49
N HIS A 24 -6.75 1.33 8.38
CA HIS A 24 -6.66 2.77 8.14
C HIS A 24 -5.72 3.11 6.98
N VAL A 25 -4.55 2.47 6.90
CA VAL A 25 -3.61 2.66 5.78
C VAL A 25 -4.23 2.14 4.47
N ARG A 26 -4.93 1.01 4.52
CA ARG A 26 -5.64 0.47 3.34
C ARG A 26 -6.70 1.43 2.83
N ALA A 27 -7.53 1.96 3.72
CA ALA A 27 -8.55 2.94 3.38
C ALA A 27 -7.92 4.23 2.83
N TYR A 28 -6.81 4.69 3.40
CA TYR A 28 -6.06 5.82 2.90
C TYR A 28 -5.53 5.59 1.48
N LEU A 29 -4.91 4.44 1.20
CA LEU A 29 -4.38 4.10 -0.13
C LEU A 29 -5.50 4.05 -1.18
N LYS A 30 -6.65 3.46 -0.85
CA LYS A 30 -7.82 3.44 -1.73
C LYS A 30 -8.33 4.84 -2.03
N ARG A 31 -8.42 5.69 -1.00
CA ARG A 31 -8.89 7.07 -1.13
C ARG A 31 -7.89 7.95 -1.86
N SER A 32 -6.60 7.69 -1.72
CA SER A 32 -5.54 8.47 -2.37
C SER A 32 -5.31 8.05 -3.82
N ASN A 33 -5.61 6.80 -4.17
CA ASN A 33 -5.44 6.24 -5.50
C ASN A 33 -6.82 5.76 -5.99
N ASP A 34 -7.66 6.63 -6.56
CA ASP A 34 -9.00 6.27 -7.04
C ASP A 34 -9.02 5.02 -7.96
N ARG A 35 -7.91 4.75 -8.66
CA ARG A 35 -7.70 3.55 -9.48
C ARG A 35 -6.30 2.97 -9.28
N ALA A 36 -6.18 1.65 -9.49
CA ALA A 36 -4.92 0.92 -9.51
C ALA A 36 -4.59 0.44 -10.93
N SER A 37 -3.35 0.62 -11.36
CA SER A 37 -2.78 0.02 -12.56
C SER A 37 -1.50 -0.74 -12.24
N GLU A 38 -1.25 -1.83 -12.97
CA GLU A 38 -0.01 -2.60 -12.82
C GLU A 38 1.21 -1.71 -13.09
N GLY A 39 2.17 -1.73 -12.16
CA GLY A 39 3.36 -0.88 -12.20
C GLY A 39 3.21 0.48 -11.52
N ASP A 40 2.02 0.86 -11.05
CA ASP A 40 1.83 2.10 -10.30
C ASP A 40 2.67 2.12 -9.02
N ALA A 41 3.26 3.27 -8.72
CA ALA A 41 4.00 3.50 -7.49
C ALA A 41 3.14 4.32 -6.53
N TRP A 42 2.92 3.81 -5.32
CA TRP A 42 2.15 4.47 -4.28
C TRP A 42 3.05 4.82 -3.09
N PRO A 43 3.52 6.06 -2.98
CA PRO A 43 4.25 6.49 -1.79
C PRO A 43 3.31 6.57 -0.59
N VAL A 44 3.70 6.00 0.54
CA VAL A 44 2.97 6.16 1.80
C VAL A 44 3.91 6.55 2.93
N ALA A 45 3.60 7.70 3.55
CA ALA A 45 4.24 8.14 4.77
C ALA A 45 3.47 7.60 5.98
N VAL A 46 4.15 6.81 6.80
CA VAL A 46 3.63 6.37 8.10
C VAL A 46 4.30 7.20 9.20
N ASN A 47 3.51 7.68 10.15
CA ASN A 47 4.06 8.42 11.27
C ASN A 47 4.48 7.41 12.36
N GLU A 48 5.75 7.42 12.76
CA GLU A 48 6.30 6.56 13.83
C GLU A 48 6.02 7.10 15.24
N GLY A 49 5.49 8.32 15.36
CA GLY A 49 5.20 8.98 16.63
C GLY A 49 5.72 10.42 16.67
N CYS A 50 5.64 11.06 17.84
CA CYS A 50 5.91 12.49 18.05
C CYS A 50 7.26 12.97 17.46
N GLY A 51 7.23 13.39 16.19
CA GLY A 51 8.33 14.05 15.50
C GLY A 51 9.14 13.17 14.53
N VAL A 52 8.87 11.87 14.43
CA VAL A 52 9.59 10.97 13.50
C VAL A 52 8.62 10.50 12.44
N THR A 53 8.84 10.99 11.21
CA THR A 53 8.17 10.46 10.02
C THR A 53 9.13 9.44 9.44
N SER A 54 8.66 8.21 9.22
CA SER A 54 9.46 7.22 8.50
C SER A 54 9.64 7.69 7.06
N ASP A 55 10.74 7.29 6.41
CA ASP A 55 10.88 7.47 4.96
C ASP A 55 9.66 6.92 4.21
N ASP A 56 9.23 7.64 3.18
CA ASP A 56 8.10 7.23 2.33
C ASP A 56 8.31 5.80 1.84
N VAL A 57 7.38 4.90 2.16
CA VAL A 57 7.46 3.52 1.70
C VAL A 57 7.02 3.48 0.24
N PRO A 58 7.90 3.08 -0.70
CA PRO A 58 7.57 3.06 -2.12
C PRO A 58 6.85 1.75 -2.46
N LEU A 59 5.54 1.74 -2.23
CA LEU A 59 4.69 0.62 -2.64
C LEU A 59 4.59 0.56 -4.16
N ARG A 60 4.41 -0.64 -4.71
CA ARG A 60 4.17 -0.83 -6.14
C ARG A 60 3.03 -1.79 -6.38
N VAL A 61 2.15 -1.46 -7.30
CA VAL A 61 1.12 -2.40 -7.76
C VAL A 61 1.76 -3.44 -8.67
N GLU A 62 1.70 -4.69 -8.25
CA GLU A 62 2.24 -5.82 -9.02
C GLU A 62 1.19 -6.40 -9.96
N ALA A 63 -0.06 -6.48 -9.50
CA ALA A 63 -1.16 -7.07 -10.25
C ALA A 63 -2.50 -6.46 -9.84
N VAL A 64 -3.42 -6.37 -10.79
CA VAL A 64 -4.80 -5.93 -10.58
C VAL A 64 -5.74 -6.97 -11.17
N ASP A 65 -6.41 -7.72 -10.31
CA ASP A 65 -7.41 -8.71 -10.69
C ASP A 65 -8.81 -8.09 -10.60
N GLY A 66 -9.45 -7.92 -11.75
CA GLY A 66 -10.80 -7.38 -11.87
C GLY A 66 -10.84 -5.93 -12.31
N ASP A 67 -11.75 -5.14 -11.72
CA ASP A 67 -11.94 -3.75 -12.10
C ASP A 67 -10.90 -2.87 -11.37
N PRO A 68 -10.17 -1.98 -12.06
CA PRO A 68 -9.10 -1.19 -11.44
C PRO A 68 -9.59 -0.13 -10.44
N VAL A 69 -10.88 -0.06 -10.12
CA VAL A 69 -11.43 0.90 -9.15
C VAL A 69 -11.16 0.44 -7.71
N LEU A 70 -10.55 1.33 -6.90
CA LEU A 70 -10.28 1.10 -5.49
C LEU A 70 -11.44 1.58 -4.60
N ASP A 71 -12.57 0.86 -4.67
CA ASP A 71 -13.72 1.13 -3.81
C ASP A 71 -13.61 0.45 -2.41
N GLU A 72 -14.64 0.62 -1.59
CA GLU A 72 -14.71 0.01 -0.25
C GLU A 72 -14.60 -1.53 -0.29
N THR A 73 -15.03 -2.16 -1.39
CA THR A 73 -15.03 -3.61 -1.59
C THR A 73 -13.72 -4.14 -2.18
N ALA A 74 -12.86 -3.27 -2.72
CA ALA A 74 -11.56 -3.66 -3.25
C ALA A 74 -10.66 -4.26 -2.16
N GLU A 75 -10.01 -5.38 -2.45
CA GLU A 75 -9.08 -6.03 -1.53
C GLU A 75 -7.65 -5.62 -1.87
N LEU A 76 -6.92 -5.06 -0.90
CA LEU A 76 -5.50 -4.74 -1.05
C LEU A 76 -4.66 -5.85 -0.40
N ARG A 77 -3.87 -6.55 -1.20
CA ARG A 77 -2.96 -7.61 -0.73
C ARG A 77 -1.53 -7.11 -0.74
N PHE A 78 -0.94 -7.00 0.44
CA PHE A 78 0.45 -6.57 0.60
C PHE A 78 1.40 -7.76 0.58
N VAL A 79 2.38 -7.72 -0.31
CA VAL A 79 3.46 -8.72 -0.40
C VAL A 79 4.80 -8.04 -0.21
N GLU A 80 5.73 -8.73 0.43
CA GLU A 80 7.10 -8.26 0.53
C GLU A 80 7.80 -8.52 -0.82
N ARG A 81 8.56 -7.54 -1.33
CA ARG A 81 9.46 -7.72 -2.48
C ARG A 81 10.91 -7.60 -2.06
N GLU A 82 11.74 -8.46 -2.62
CA GLU A 82 13.20 -8.30 -2.58
C GLU A 82 13.59 -7.16 -3.54
N ASN A 83 14.54 -6.33 -3.11
CA ASN A 83 14.99 -5.13 -3.83
C ASN A 83 15.89 -5.49 -5.01
#